data_AF-A0A0B1SIU0-F1
#
_entry.id   AF-A0A0B1SIU0-F1
#
_cell.length_a   1.000
_cell.length_b   1.000
_cell.length_c   1.000
_cell.angle_alpha   90.00
_cell.angle_beta   90.00
_cell.angle_gamma   90.00
#
_symmetry.space_group_name_H-M   'P 1'
#
loop_
_entity.id
_entity.type
_entity.pdbx_description
1 polymer ?
#
loop_
_entity_poly.entity_id
_entity_poly.type
_entity_poly.pdbx_seq_one_letter_code
_entity_poly.pdbx_strand_id
1 'polypeptide(L)'
;MAETVKYVNWLNEIRAGLLALEFYLPESKKWGQAHCYARFVLTKVCLEAGQGFVTITDCTGEDGKPDLKFKLDKNKIDSVGRPAVNAFLAKLQAYKSTGDFEGGKKLFESYGHIGEQELRWRDICVARRKPRRLFVQANTQIDDKGEVTLKTYDATAAGVIQSFVDRYDPSAIDDLEQCWAKDRVWYPRAYGGH
;
A
#
# COMPACT_ATOMS: atom_id res chain seq x y z
N MET A 1 11.47 13.49 -21.51
CA MET A 1 10.43 12.53 -21.10
C MET A 1 10.99 11.42 -20.22
N ALA A 2 12.00 10.64 -20.66
CA ALA A 2 12.56 9.54 -19.86
C ALA A 2 13.13 9.96 -18.50
N GLU A 3 13.91 11.05 -18.42
CA GLU A 3 14.46 11.56 -17.15
C GLU A 3 13.38 12.01 -16.16
N THR A 4 12.29 12.61 -16.67
CA THR A 4 11.12 12.97 -15.84
C THR A 4 10.42 11.73 -15.32
N VAL A 5 10.22 10.71 -16.16
CA VAL A 5 9.62 9.43 -15.75
C VAL A 5 10.50 8.74 -14.70
N LYS A 6 11.82 8.71 -14.89
CA LYS A 6 12.78 8.19 -13.90
C LYS A 6 12.61 8.93 -12.57
N TYR A 7 12.69 10.26 -12.58
CA TYR A 7 12.54 11.07 -11.38
C TYR A 7 11.21 10.82 -10.66
N VAL A 8 10.09 10.88 -11.39
CA VAL A 8 8.75 10.68 -10.82
C VAL A 8 8.59 9.27 -10.26
N ASN A 9 9.13 8.24 -10.93
CA ASN A 9 9.07 6.87 -10.43
C ASN A 9 9.79 6.72 -9.08
N TRP A 10 11.03 7.24 -8.99
CA TRP A 10 11.79 7.26 -7.74
C TRP A 10 11.09 8.05 -6.64
N LEU A 11 10.61 9.26 -6.96
CA LEU A 11 9.89 10.12 -6.03
C LEU A 11 8.61 9.43 -5.53
N ASN A 12 7.82 8.84 -6.42
CA ASN A 12 6.56 8.21 -6.09
C ASN A 12 6.75 7.00 -5.19
N GLU A 13 7.67 6.08 -5.52
CA GLU A 13 7.88 4.87 -4.73
C GLU A 13 8.46 5.17 -3.33
N ILE A 14 9.44 6.06 -3.24
CA ILE A 14 10.05 6.41 -1.95
C ILE A 14 9.07 7.24 -1.10
N ARG A 15 8.33 8.19 -1.70
CA ARG A 15 7.29 8.91 -0.96
C ARG A 15 6.16 7.98 -0.51
N ALA A 16 5.80 6.97 -1.31
CA ALA A 16 4.80 5.97 -0.93
C ALA A 16 5.23 5.17 0.30
N GLY A 17 6.53 4.99 0.55
CA GLY A 17 7.03 4.38 1.77
C GLY A 17 6.88 5.25 3.01
N LEU A 18 6.97 6.58 2.90
CA LEU A 18 6.60 7.47 4.00
C LEU A 18 5.09 7.34 4.31
N LEU A 19 4.24 7.42 3.28
CA LEU A 19 2.79 7.31 3.45
C LEU A 19 2.37 5.93 3.96
N ALA A 20 3.15 4.88 3.66
CA ALA A 20 2.89 3.52 4.11
C ALA A 20 2.82 3.38 5.64
N LEU A 21 3.39 4.32 6.40
CA LEU A 21 3.28 4.36 7.86
C LEU A 21 1.84 4.28 8.36
N GLU A 22 0.84 4.73 7.57
CA GLU A 22 -0.58 4.59 7.92
C GLU A 22 -1.02 3.12 8.11
N PHE A 23 -0.30 2.16 7.51
CA PHE A 23 -0.55 0.72 7.61
C PHE A 23 0.24 0.05 8.74
N TYR A 24 1.08 0.78 9.46
CA TYR A 24 1.71 0.26 10.67
C TYR A 24 0.71 0.34 11.83
N LEU A 25 0.61 -0.74 12.59
CA LEU A 25 -0.25 -0.90 13.77
C LEU A 25 0.63 -0.81 15.03
N PRO A 26 0.69 0.34 15.73
CA PRO A 26 1.62 0.52 16.85
C PRO A 26 1.35 -0.43 18.02
N GLU A 27 0.08 -0.70 18.33
CA GLU A 27 -0.33 -1.56 19.44
C GLU A 27 0.20 -2.99 19.32
N SER A 28 0.19 -3.54 18.10
CA SER A 28 0.65 -4.89 17.82
C SER A 28 2.06 -4.95 17.23
N LYS A 29 2.68 -3.79 16.98
CA LYS A 29 3.98 -3.63 16.31
C LYS A 29 4.06 -4.37 14.97
N LYS A 30 2.96 -4.37 14.21
CA LYS A 30 2.83 -5.11 12.95
C LYS A 30 2.53 -4.19 11.78
N TRP A 31 3.02 -4.57 10.60
CA TRP A 31 2.61 -3.99 9.34
C TRP A 31 1.37 -4.70 8.81
N GLY A 32 0.31 -3.94 8.53
CA GLY A 32 -0.96 -4.47 8.03
C GLY A 32 -0.99 -4.73 6.52
N GLN A 33 0.04 -4.31 5.77
CA GLN A 33 0.09 -4.50 4.32
C GLN A 33 1.55 -4.68 3.84
N ALA A 34 1.83 -5.81 3.18
CA ALA A 34 3.19 -6.22 2.82
C ALA A 34 3.92 -5.29 1.84
N HIS A 35 3.21 -4.74 0.84
CA HIS A 35 3.76 -3.79 -0.13
C HIS A 35 4.11 -2.44 0.52
N CYS A 36 3.30 -1.98 1.48
CA CYS A 36 3.51 -0.77 2.25
C CYS A 36 4.74 -0.94 3.13
N TYR A 37 4.88 -2.11 3.78
CA TYR A 37 6.08 -2.44 4.52
C TYR A 37 7.34 -2.43 3.64
N ALA A 38 7.28 -3.07 2.47
CA ALA A 38 8.40 -3.08 1.53
C ALA A 38 8.80 -1.67 1.03
N ARG A 39 7.81 -0.81 0.75
CA ARG A 39 8.06 0.58 0.36
C ARG A 39 8.71 1.39 1.48
N PHE A 40 8.26 1.19 2.72
CA PHE A 40 8.89 1.84 3.87
C PHE A 40 10.34 1.38 4.05
N VAL A 41 10.62 0.08 3.94
CA VAL A 41 11.99 -0.47 3.95
C VAL A 41 12.85 0.17 2.87
N LEU A 42 12.35 0.27 1.63
CA LEU A 42 13.07 0.94 0.54
C LEU A 42 13.34 2.42 0.83
N THR A 43 12.39 3.09 1.49
CA THR A 43 12.56 4.49 1.92
C THR A 43 13.68 4.62 2.94
N LYS A 44 13.75 3.70 3.90
CA LYS A 44 14.81 3.66 4.91
C LYS A 44 16.18 3.36 4.31
N VAL A 45 16.27 2.48 3.29
CA VAL A 45 17.50 2.27 2.50
C VAL A 45 17.95 3.57 1.83
N CYS A 46 17.03 4.32 1.22
CA CYS A 46 17.36 5.58 0.54
C CYS A 46 17.74 6.71 1.52
N LEU A 47 17.15 6.72 2.72
CA LEU A 47 17.54 7.64 3.80
C LEU A 47 18.94 7.30 4.36
N GLU A 48 19.22 6.01 4.59
CA GLU A 48 20.52 5.52 5.06
C GLU A 48 21.65 5.83 4.07
N ALA A 49 21.38 5.80 2.76
CA ALA A 49 22.34 6.19 1.72
C ALA A 49 22.89 7.62 1.91
N GLY A 50 22.14 8.47 2.61
CA GLY A 50 22.60 9.78 3.05
C GLY A 50 22.86 10.75 1.90
N GLN A 51 23.87 11.60 2.07
CA GLN A 51 24.31 12.62 1.10
C GLN A 51 23.19 13.58 0.65
N GLY A 52 22.11 13.73 1.45
CA GLY A 52 20.95 14.54 1.09
C GLY A 52 20.18 14.03 -0.14
N PHE A 53 20.30 12.75 -0.48
CA PHE A 53 19.55 12.15 -1.59
C PHE A 53 18.05 12.17 -1.32
N VAL A 54 17.63 11.71 -0.13
CA VAL A 54 16.26 11.81 0.36
C VAL A 54 16.27 12.48 1.72
N THR A 55 15.38 13.45 1.94
CA THR A 55 15.17 14.07 3.26
C THR A 55 13.69 14.20 3.56
N ILE A 56 13.34 14.00 4.83
CA ILE A 56 11.97 14.17 5.34
C ILE A 56 12.11 15.10 6.55
N THR A 57 11.47 16.26 6.47
CA THR A 57 11.55 17.28 7.52
C THR A 57 10.15 17.71 7.92
N ASP A 58 9.97 18.00 9.20
CA ASP A 58 8.73 18.58 9.68
C ASP A 58 8.48 19.95 9.08
N CYS A 59 7.21 20.21 8.78
CA CYS A 59 6.75 21.54 8.41
C CYS A 59 5.33 21.77 8.95
N THR A 60 4.82 22.97 8.73
CA THR A 60 3.42 23.31 8.99
C THR A 60 2.72 23.43 7.65
N GLY A 61 1.58 22.77 7.49
CA GLY A 61 0.76 22.86 6.29
C GLY A 61 0.11 24.24 6.17
N GLU A 62 -0.45 24.52 4.99
CA GLU A 62 -1.15 25.80 4.73
C GLU A 62 -2.36 26.01 5.66
N ASP A 63 -2.90 24.93 6.22
CA ASP A 63 -3.99 24.93 7.20
C ASP A 63 -3.52 25.13 8.66
N GLY A 64 -2.24 25.42 8.88
CA GLY A 64 -1.65 25.63 10.20
C GLY A 64 -1.41 24.34 11.00
N LYS A 65 -1.68 23.16 10.45
CA LYS A 65 -1.50 21.86 11.15
C LYS A 65 -0.13 21.24 10.85
N PRO A 66 0.35 20.28 11.66
CA PRO A 66 1.59 19.55 11.38
C PRO A 66 1.59 18.88 9.99
N ASP A 67 2.70 18.92 9.29
CA ASP A 67 2.89 18.28 7.98
C ASP A 67 4.35 17.84 7.78
N LEU A 68 4.61 17.12 6.69
CA LEU A 68 5.94 16.62 6.33
C LEU A 68 6.35 17.08 4.93
N LYS A 69 7.56 17.64 4.84
CA LYS A 69 8.21 17.95 3.57
C LYS A 69 9.13 16.82 3.17
N PHE A 70 8.71 16.08 2.15
CA PHE A 70 9.52 15.05 1.49
C PHE A 70 10.30 15.67 0.33
N LYS A 71 11.62 15.45 0.29
CA LYS A 71 12.50 15.91 -0.80
C LYS A 71 13.33 14.74 -1.31
N LEU A 72 13.38 14.61 -2.64
CA LEU A 72 14.31 13.74 -3.36
C LEU A 72 15.14 14.58 -4.33
N ASP A 73 16.47 14.46 -4.25
CA ASP A 73 17.40 15.12 -5.15
C ASP A 73 17.58 14.30 -6.44
N LYS A 74 16.98 14.80 -7.53
CA LYS A 74 17.02 14.14 -8.84
C LYS A 74 18.44 13.92 -9.37
N ASN A 75 19.39 14.77 -8.99
CA ASN A 75 20.76 14.69 -9.47
C ASN A 75 21.57 13.58 -8.76
N LYS A 76 21.04 13.04 -7.67
CA LYS A 76 21.68 11.98 -6.85
C LYS A 76 21.06 10.60 -7.02
N ILE A 77 20.06 10.47 -7.89
CA ILE A 77 19.46 9.17 -8.21
C ILE A 77 20.53 8.19 -8.68
N ASP A 78 21.39 8.63 -9.60
CA ASP A 78 22.33 7.74 -10.27
C ASP A 78 23.62 7.51 -9.47
N SER A 79 24.07 8.53 -8.72
CA SER A 79 25.30 8.49 -7.94
C SER A 79 25.13 7.98 -6.50
N VAL A 80 23.93 8.08 -5.92
CA VAL A 80 23.68 7.73 -4.50
C VAL A 80 22.56 6.68 -4.40
N GLY A 81 21.39 6.98 -4.95
CA GLY A 81 20.20 6.13 -4.83
C GLY A 81 20.39 4.75 -5.46
N ARG A 82 20.82 4.72 -6.72
CA ARG A 82 21.00 3.49 -7.50
C ARG A 82 22.05 2.56 -6.89
N PRO A 83 23.26 3.01 -6.49
CA PRO A 83 24.21 2.15 -5.78
C PRO A 83 23.66 1.57 -4.48
N ALA A 84 22.94 2.38 -3.68
CA ALA A 84 22.37 1.92 -2.41
C ALA A 84 21.29 0.84 -2.64
N VAL A 85 20.38 1.06 -3.58
CA VAL A 85 19.34 0.09 -3.94
C VAL A 85 19.96 -1.18 -4.53
N ASN A 86 21.00 -1.07 -5.38
CA ASN A 86 21.70 -2.23 -5.93
C ASN A 86 22.34 -3.09 -4.82
N ALA A 87 23.02 -2.46 -3.85
CA ALA A 87 23.61 -3.18 -2.72
C ALA A 87 22.55 -3.87 -1.85
N PHE A 88 21.41 -3.21 -1.63
CA PHE A 88 20.29 -3.78 -0.90
C PHE A 88 19.67 -4.98 -1.64
N LEU A 89 19.41 -4.85 -2.95
CA LEU A 89 18.87 -5.93 -3.79
C LEU A 89 19.80 -7.14 -3.85
N ALA A 90 21.12 -6.93 -3.93
CA ALA A 90 22.10 -8.03 -3.91
C ALA A 90 22.01 -8.84 -2.60
N LYS A 91 21.90 -8.17 -1.44
CA LYS A 91 21.71 -8.82 -0.14
C LYS A 91 20.38 -9.58 -0.09
N LEU A 92 19.27 -8.94 -0.49
CA LEU A 92 17.96 -9.57 -0.53
C LEU A 92 17.97 -10.85 -1.38
N GLN A 93 18.56 -10.77 -2.57
CA GLN A 93 18.63 -11.92 -3.47
C GLN A 93 19.50 -13.04 -2.91
N ALA A 94 20.64 -12.71 -2.29
CA ALA A 94 21.51 -13.69 -1.66
C ALA A 94 20.76 -14.46 -0.55
N TYR A 95 20.18 -13.75 0.42
CA TYR A 95 19.43 -14.38 1.53
C TYR A 95 18.25 -15.21 1.02
N LYS A 96 17.51 -14.72 0.02
CA LYS A 96 16.40 -15.45 -0.60
C LYS A 96 16.88 -16.73 -1.29
N SER A 97 17.93 -16.63 -2.10
CA SER A 97 18.44 -17.76 -2.90
C SER A 97 19.04 -18.87 -2.05
N THR A 98 19.63 -18.55 -0.90
CA THR A 98 20.20 -19.53 0.02
C THR A 98 19.21 -20.04 1.07
N GLY A 99 18.01 -19.46 1.14
CA GLY A 99 17.02 -19.79 2.17
C GLY A 99 17.45 -19.38 3.58
N ASP A 100 18.37 -18.41 3.71
CA ASP A 100 18.82 -17.91 5.01
C ASP A 100 17.78 -16.97 5.63
N PHE A 101 16.85 -17.59 6.37
CA PHE A 101 15.76 -16.91 7.04
C PHE A 101 16.24 -15.93 8.12
N GLU A 102 17.18 -16.34 8.97
CA GLU A 102 17.65 -15.50 10.09
C GLU A 102 18.37 -14.25 9.58
N GLY A 103 19.25 -14.40 8.59
CA GLY A 103 19.94 -13.28 7.94
C GLY A 103 18.97 -12.35 7.21
N GLY A 104 18.07 -12.92 6.41
CA GLY A 104 17.07 -12.15 5.66
C GLY A 104 16.09 -11.38 6.54
N LYS A 105 15.59 -12.03 7.60
CA LYS A 105 14.70 -11.42 8.59
C LYS A 105 15.39 -10.27 9.30
N LYS A 106 16.61 -10.49 9.80
CA LYS A 106 17.39 -9.45 10.50
C LYS A 106 17.63 -8.23 9.62
N LEU A 107 18.01 -8.42 8.35
CA LEU A 107 18.20 -7.33 7.39
C LEU A 107 16.89 -6.55 7.16
N PHE A 108 15.79 -7.25 6.89
CA PHE A 108 14.54 -6.59 6.51
C PHE A 108 13.91 -5.85 7.70
N GLU A 109 13.90 -6.47 8.88
CA GLU A 109 13.37 -5.87 10.11
C GLU A 109 14.22 -4.70 10.61
N SER A 110 15.54 -4.68 10.36
CA SER A 110 16.38 -3.54 10.74
C SER A 110 15.99 -2.26 9.99
N TYR A 111 15.73 -2.35 8.68
CA TYR A 111 15.18 -1.23 7.92
C TYR A 111 13.71 -0.96 8.26
N GLY A 112 12.98 -2.02 8.61
CA GLY A 112 11.57 -1.97 8.96
C GLY A 112 11.24 -1.41 10.35
N HIS A 113 12.27 -1.12 11.14
CA HIS A 113 12.12 -0.64 12.51
C HIS A 113 11.41 0.72 12.56
N ILE A 114 10.46 0.83 13.51
CA ILE A 114 9.67 2.03 13.77
C ILE A 114 10.06 2.58 15.14
N GLY A 115 10.73 3.72 15.15
CA GLY A 115 11.08 4.47 16.35
C GLY A 115 10.11 5.63 16.61
N GLU A 116 10.47 6.49 17.56
CA GLU A 116 9.66 7.66 17.94
C GLU A 116 9.42 8.62 16.76
N GLN A 117 10.44 8.85 15.95
CA GLN A 117 10.36 9.73 14.78
C GLN A 117 9.36 9.19 13.75
N GLU A 118 9.43 7.90 13.43
CA GLU A 118 8.50 7.26 12.50
C GLU A 118 7.07 7.21 13.04
N LEU A 119 6.88 7.00 14.36
CA LEU A 119 5.56 7.07 14.99
C LEU A 119 4.96 8.47 14.87
N ARG A 120 5.76 9.51 15.09
CA ARG A 120 5.30 10.90 14.91
C ARG A 120 4.95 11.18 13.44
N TRP A 121 5.78 10.73 12.50
CA TRP A 121 5.49 10.84 11.07
C TRP A 121 4.22 10.10 10.67
N ARG A 122 3.99 8.92 11.26
CA ARG A 122 2.78 8.14 11.06
C ARG A 122 1.54 8.95 11.46
N ASP A 123 1.54 9.57 12.63
CA ASP A 123 0.39 10.32 13.12
C ASP A 123 0.05 11.49 12.20
N ILE A 124 1.08 12.17 11.67
CA ILE A 124 0.91 13.20 10.64
C ILE A 124 0.34 12.60 9.35
N CYS A 125 0.89 11.48 8.84
CA CYS A 125 0.40 10.82 7.63
C CYS A 125 -1.08 10.40 7.77
N VAL A 126 -1.46 9.84 8.92
CA VAL A 126 -2.84 9.44 9.22
C VAL A 126 -3.76 10.66 9.28
N ALA A 127 -3.33 11.76 9.91
CA ALA A 127 -4.10 13.01 9.96
C ALA A 127 -4.26 13.67 8.56
N ARG A 128 -3.28 13.48 7.67
CA ARG A 128 -3.27 14.01 6.29
C ARG A 128 -3.88 13.06 5.25
N ARG A 129 -4.34 11.87 5.66
CA ARG A 129 -4.81 10.83 4.73
C ARG A 129 -6.02 11.28 3.92
N LYS A 130 -6.07 10.87 2.66
CA LYS A 130 -7.24 11.02 1.81
C LYS A 130 -8.00 9.69 1.76
N PRO A 131 -9.34 9.68 1.78
CA PRO A 131 -10.11 8.46 1.59
C PRO A 131 -9.69 7.74 0.31
N ARG A 132 -9.58 6.40 0.38
CA ARG A 132 -9.32 5.58 -0.80
C ARG A 132 -10.50 5.70 -1.77
N ARG A 133 -10.19 5.79 -3.05
CA ARG A 133 -11.20 5.81 -4.11
C ARG A 133 -11.82 4.43 -4.24
N LEU A 134 -13.14 4.39 -4.43
CA LEU A 134 -13.84 3.21 -4.92
C LEU A 134 -13.81 3.24 -6.45
N PHE A 135 -13.66 2.07 -7.07
CA PHE A 135 -13.70 1.92 -8.51
C PHE A 135 -15.01 1.26 -8.90
N VAL A 136 -15.71 1.89 -9.83
CA VAL A 136 -16.89 1.31 -10.47
C VAL A 136 -16.41 0.40 -11.59
N GLN A 137 -16.88 -0.84 -11.60
CA GLN A 137 -16.53 -1.81 -12.63
C GLN A 137 -17.70 -1.97 -13.61
N ALA A 138 -17.37 -2.08 -14.90
CA ALA A 138 -18.36 -2.43 -15.91
C ALA A 138 -18.77 -3.90 -15.80
N ASN A 139 -19.92 -4.24 -16.36
CA ASN A 139 -20.36 -5.62 -16.58
C ASN A 139 -20.37 -5.93 -18.07
N THR A 140 -20.33 -7.22 -18.41
CA THR A 140 -20.57 -7.72 -19.77
C THR A 140 -21.93 -8.37 -19.85
N GLN A 141 -22.68 -8.13 -20.93
CA GLN A 141 -24.00 -8.73 -21.17
C GLN A 141 -24.06 -9.28 -22.60
N ILE A 142 -24.79 -10.38 -22.79
CA ILE A 142 -25.08 -10.91 -24.12
C ILE A 142 -26.38 -10.25 -24.59
N ASP A 143 -26.36 -9.65 -25.77
CA ASP A 143 -27.54 -9.02 -26.37
C ASP A 143 -28.44 -10.05 -27.10
N ASP A 144 -29.56 -9.58 -27.63
CA ASP A 144 -30.52 -10.43 -28.35
C ASP A 144 -29.95 -11.08 -29.63
N LYS A 145 -28.80 -10.60 -30.12
CA LYS A 145 -28.08 -11.15 -31.28
C LYS A 145 -27.02 -12.16 -30.87
N GLY A 146 -26.81 -12.38 -29.57
CA GLY A 146 -25.75 -13.22 -29.04
C GLY A 146 -24.39 -12.52 -28.95
N GLU A 147 -24.33 -11.20 -29.14
CA GLU A 147 -23.09 -10.42 -29.07
C GLU A 147 -22.81 -9.92 -27.65
N VAL A 148 -21.53 -9.87 -27.25
CA VAL A 148 -21.13 -9.37 -25.93
C VAL A 148 -21.03 -7.85 -25.97
N THR A 149 -21.80 -7.19 -25.10
CA THR A 149 -21.81 -5.74 -24.92
C THR A 149 -21.26 -5.34 -23.54
N LEU A 150 -20.68 -4.13 -23.46
CA LEU A 150 -20.15 -3.59 -22.21
C LEU A 150 -21.17 -2.64 -21.58
N LYS A 151 -21.68 -3.00 -20.40
CA LYS A 151 -22.54 -2.14 -19.58
C LYS A 151 -21.68 -1.35 -18.60
N THR A 152 -21.65 -0.03 -18.77
CA THR A 152 -20.89 0.89 -17.92
C THR A 152 -21.82 1.61 -16.94
N TYR A 153 -21.24 2.15 -15.86
CA TYR A 153 -21.99 2.81 -14.78
C TYR A 153 -21.23 4.08 -14.36
N ASP A 154 -21.96 5.06 -13.84
CA ASP A 154 -21.37 6.32 -13.40
C ASP A 154 -20.41 6.13 -12.23
N ALA A 155 -19.37 6.97 -12.15
CA ALA A 155 -18.37 6.96 -11.07
C ALA A 155 -18.91 7.53 -9.73
N THR A 156 -20.03 6.99 -9.26
CA THR A 156 -20.75 7.40 -8.06
C THR A 156 -20.99 6.19 -7.14
N ALA A 157 -21.38 6.43 -5.88
CA ALA A 157 -21.76 5.36 -4.98
C ALA A 157 -22.96 4.55 -5.51
N ALA A 158 -23.95 5.22 -6.11
CA ALA A 158 -25.08 4.56 -6.75
C ALA A 158 -24.63 3.69 -7.94
N GLY A 159 -23.68 4.17 -8.75
CA GLY A 159 -23.10 3.40 -9.85
C GLY A 159 -22.34 2.16 -9.38
N VAL A 160 -21.59 2.25 -8.26
CA VAL A 160 -21.01 1.05 -7.61
C VAL A 160 -22.11 0.05 -7.27
N ILE A 161 -23.15 0.48 -6.54
CA ILE A 161 -24.23 -0.41 -6.09
C ILE A 161 -24.92 -1.08 -7.28
N GLN A 162 -25.33 -0.29 -8.28
CA GLN A 162 -26.01 -0.83 -9.46
C GLN A 162 -25.12 -1.82 -10.23
N SER A 163 -23.81 -1.55 -10.32
CA SER A 163 -22.89 -2.48 -11.00
C SER A 163 -22.83 -3.87 -10.36
N PHE A 164 -23.06 -3.97 -9.04
CA PHE A 164 -23.11 -5.25 -8.33
C PHE A 164 -24.49 -5.89 -8.39
N VAL A 165 -25.57 -5.11 -8.30
CA VAL A 165 -26.95 -5.62 -8.48
C VAL A 165 -27.10 -6.29 -9.84
N ASP A 166 -26.57 -5.66 -10.89
CA ASP A 166 -26.66 -6.16 -12.26
C ASP A 166 -25.63 -7.27 -12.57
N ARG A 167 -24.75 -7.63 -11.63
CA ARG A 167 -23.65 -8.59 -11.86
C ARG A 167 -24.02 -10.01 -11.51
N TYR A 168 -24.84 -10.19 -10.49
CA TYR A 168 -25.11 -11.51 -9.92
C TYR A 168 -26.60 -11.83 -10.01
N ASP A 169 -26.88 -13.07 -10.38
CA ASP A 169 -28.24 -13.61 -10.28
C ASP A 169 -28.64 -13.75 -8.80
N PRO A 170 -29.91 -13.57 -8.42
CA PRO A 170 -30.36 -13.73 -7.04
C PRO A 170 -29.95 -15.06 -6.39
N SER A 171 -29.84 -16.16 -7.17
CA SER A 171 -29.38 -17.47 -6.67
C SER A 171 -27.97 -17.44 -6.07
N ALA A 172 -27.10 -16.52 -6.52
CA ALA A 172 -25.77 -16.37 -5.95
C ALA A 172 -25.80 -15.93 -4.47
N ILE A 173 -26.89 -15.28 -4.03
CA ILE A 173 -27.07 -14.89 -2.62
C ILE A 173 -27.35 -16.14 -1.78
N ASP A 174 -28.23 -17.01 -2.24
CA ASP A 174 -28.58 -18.26 -1.54
C ASP A 174 -27.35 -19.16 -1.33
N ASP A 175 -26.50 -19.27 -2.36
CA ASP A 175 -25.25 -20.03 -2.30
C ASP A 175 -24.30 -19.46 -1.23
N LEU A 176 -24.15 -18.12 -1.19
CA LEU A 176 -23.31 -17.45 -0.18
C LEU A 176 -23.85 -17.64 1.23
N GLU A 177 -25.16 -17.55 1.44
CA GLU A 177 -25.81 -17.75 2.73
C GLU A 177 -25.62 -19.19 3.23
N GLN A 178 -25.70 -20.18 2.34
CA GLN A 178 -25.49 -21.57 2.71
C GLN A 178 -24.03 -21.83 3.15
N CYS A 179 -23.06 -21.29 2.42
CA CYS A 179 -21.64 -21.34 2.81
C CYS A 179 -21.43 -20.69 4.18
N TRP A 180 -21.95 -19.48 4.37
CA TRP A 180 -21.87 -18.77 5.64
C TRP A 180 -22.47 -19.60 6.78
N ALA A 181 -23.67 -20.15 6.61
CA ALA A 181 -24.35 -20.93 7.64
C ALA A 181 -23.55 -22.16 8.09
N LYS A 182 -22.91 -22.88 7.16
CA LYS A 182 -22.04 -24.03 7.45
C LYS A 182 -20.82 -23.63 8.28
N ASP A 183 -20.22 -22.48 7.98
CA ASP A 183 -18.99 -22.02 8.63
C ASP A 183 -19.21 -21.32 9.98
N ARG A 184 -20.46 -20.98 10.34
CA ARG A 184 -20.79 -20.32 11.61
C ARG A 184 -20.27 -21.06 12.84
N VAL A 185 -20.16 -22.39 12.79
CA VAL A 185 -19.64 -23.22 13.89
C VAL A 185 -18.21 -22.86 14.28
N TRP A 186 -17.41 -22.32 13.35
CA TRP A 186 -16.01 -21.95 13.59
C TRP A 186 -15.85 -20.55 14.22
N TYR A 187 -16.92 -19.74 14.25
CA TYR A 187 -16.89 -18.35 14.74
C TYR A 187 -18.01 -18.05 15.76
N PRO A 188 -18.16 -18.85 16.83
CA PRO A 188 -19.31 -18.76 17.74
C PRO A 188 -19.46 -17.39 18.43
N ARG A 189 -18.34 -16.72 18.74
CA ARG A 189 -18.33 -15.40 19.41
C ARG A 189 -18.81 -14.25 18.51
N ALA A 190 -18.69 -14.38 17.20
CA ALA A 190 -19.15 -13.34 16.26
C ALA A 190 -20.69 -13.38 16.09
N TYR A 191 -21.33 -14.49 16.45
CA TYR A 191 -22.74 -14.75 16.15
C TYR A 191 -23.57 -15.11 17.40
N GLY A 192 -23.12 -14.74 18.59
CA GLY A 192 -23.90 -14.83 19.83
C GLY A 192 -24.07 -16.24 20.42
N GLY A 193 -23.20 -17.19 20.08
CA GLY A 193 -23.15 -18.47 20.78
C GLY A 193 -22.52 -18.28 22.16
N HIS A 194 -23.33 -18.42 23.22
CA HIS A 194 -22.84 -18.61 24.59
C HIS A 194 -22.07 -19.93 24.71
#